data_AF-A0AAN0SSR3-F1
#
_entry.id   AF-A0AAN0SSR3-F1
#
_cell.length_a   1.000
_cell.length_b   1.000
_cell.length_c   1.000
_cell.angle_alpha   90.00
_cell.angle_beta   90.00
_cell.angle_gamma   90.00
#
_symmetry.space_group_name_H-M   'P 1'
#
loop_
_entity.id
_entity.type
_entity.pdbx_description
1 polymer ?
#
loop_
_entity_poly.entity_id
_entity_poly.type
_entity_poly.pdbx_seq_one_letter_code
_entity_poly.pdbx_strand_id
1 'polypeptide(L)'
;MFHSIIVNLLIFLFFASAFTVCIEPEFSKKWRIIITLVMIGSLIGLIVCGYFRIVEMNEEYKLKTEMSAERIKYNEKKQNELLTEKFKLPITDILIEPILETRYYKVTTNTGIYKISFDYDSNEKIIGFKEFKQITSLNKEGNHGEGSHN
;
A
#
# COMPACT_ATOMS: atom_id res chain seq x y z
N MET A 1 19.27 -10.18 10.93
CA MET A 1 20.72 -9.91 11.08
C MET A 1 21.58 -11.10 10.63
N PHE A 2 21.39 -12.31 11.20
CA PHE A 2 22.14 -13.52 10.83
C PHE A 2 22.12 -13.88 9.33
N HIS A 3 20.96 -13.79 8.67
CA HIS A 3 20.84 -14.03 7.22
C HIS A 3 21.59 -13.02 6.34
N SER A 4 21.85 -11.81 6.85
CA SER A 4 22.64 -10.80 6.13
C SER A 4 24.13 -11.10 6.22
N ILE A 5 24.58 -11.54 7.40
CA ILE A 5 25.98 -11.92 7.65
C ILE A 5 26.37 -13.14 6.82
N ILE A 6 25.52 -14.18 6.76
CA ILE A 6 25.78 -15.40 5.99
C ILE A 6 25.85 -15.11 4.48
N VAL A 7 24.91 -14.31 3.95
CA VAL A 7 24.93 -13.93 2.52
C VAL A 7 26.19 -13.12 2.19
N ASN A 8 26.55 -12.14 3.03
CA ASN A 8 27.78 -11.35 2.83
C ASN A 8 29.05 -12.22 2.88
N LEU A 9 29.09 -13.21 3.78
CA LEU A 9 30.20 -14.16 3.86
C LEU A 9 30.29 -15.02 2.59
N LEU A 10 29.16 -15.55 2.10
CA LEU A 10 29.12 -16.34 0.86
C LEU A 10 29.55 -15.52 -0.36
N ILE A 11 29.12 -14.26 -0.46
CA ILE A 11 29.56 -13.32 -1.49
C ILE A 11 31.08 -13.14 -1.41
N PHE A 12 31.60 -12.84 -0.22
CA PHE A 12 33.03 -12.64 -0.02
C PHE A 12 33.85 -13.88 -0.39
N LEU A 13 33.43 -15.07 0.07
CA LEU A 13 34.09 -16.34 -0.25
C LEU A 13 34.06 -16.64 -1.75
N PHE A 14 32.94 -16.35 -2.42
CA PHE A 14 32.83 -16.52 -3.86
C PHE A 14 33.80 -15.60 -4.62
N PHE A 15 33.81 -14.30 -4.32
CA PHE A 15 34.69 -13.37 -5.02
C PHE A 15 36.17 -13.59 -4.70
N ALA A 16 36.52 -13.91 -3.45
CA ALA A 16 37.90 -14.23 -3.06
C ALA A 16 38.40 -15.51 -3.75
N SER A 17 37.57 -16.55 -3.82
CA SER A 17 37.92 -17.80 -4.51
C SER A 17 37.98 -17.62 -6.03
N ALA A 18 37.07 -16.87 -6.64
CA ALA A 18 37.13 -16.55 -8.07
C ALA A 18 38.39 -15.72 -8.41
N PHE A 19 38.70 -14.71 -7.61
CA PHE A 19 39.89 -13.88 -7.80
C PHE A 19 41.19 -14.70 -7.70
N THR A 20 41.28 -15.60 -6.72
CA THR A 20 42.45 -16.48 -6.57
C THR A 20 42.58 -17.50 -7.71
N VAL A 21 41.48 -17.94 -8.33
CA VAL A 21 41.53 -18.76 -9.55
C VAL A 21 42.03 -17.93 -10.75
N CYS A 22 41.58 -16.69 -10.91
CA CYS A 22 41.95 -15.84 -12.04
C CYS A 22 43.43 -15.40 -12.05
N ILE A 23 44.02 -15.13 -10.88
CA ILE A 23 45.42 -14.66 -10.79
C ILE A 23 46.45 -15.80 -10.78
N GLU A 24 46.00 -17.06 -10.88
CA GLU A 24 46.80 -18.29 -10.87
C GLU A 24 48.06 -18.27 -9.98
N PRO A 25 47.92 -17.99 -8.67
CA PRO A 25 49.04 -17.98 -7.77
C PRO A 25 49.69 -19.38 -7.69
N GLU A 26 50.96 -19.42 -7.28
CA GLU A 26 51.77 -20.65 -7.14
C GLU A 26 51.32 -21.52 -5.95
N PHE A 27 50.05 -21.89 -5.90
CA PHE A 27 49.50 -22.83 -4.93
C PHE A 27 49.70 -24.28 -5.37
N SER A 28 49.87 -25.17 -4.39
CA SER A 28 49.89 -26.61 -4.65
C SER A 28 48.57 -27.10 -5.25
N LYS A 29 48.62 -28.21 -6.00
CA LYS A 29 47.43 -28.82 -6.62
C LYS A 29 46.28 -29.06 -5.61
N LYS A 30 46.62 -29.43 -4.37
CA LYS A 30 45.64 -29.65 -3.29
C LYS A 30 44.89 -28.36 -2.93
N TRP A 31 45.59 -27.24 -2.80
CA TRP A 31 44.98 -25.95 -2.49
C TRP A 31 44.08 -25.43 -3.63
N ARG A 32 44.48 -25.63 -4.89
CA ARG A 32 43.66 -25.28 -6.06
C ARG A 32 42.31 -26.01 -6.07
N ILE A 33 42.30 -27.30 -5.73
CA ILE A 33 41.07 -28.11 -5.62
C ILE A 33 40.18 -27.55 -4.51
N ILE A 34 40.74 -27.26 -3.33
CA ILE A 34 39.99 -26.71 -2.19
C ILE A 34 39.34 -25.38 -2.55
N ILE A 35 40.09 -24.45 -3.16
CA ILE A 35 39.56 -23.13 -3.58
C ILE A 35 38.41 -23.30 -4.58
N THR A 36 38.54 -24.23 -5.52
CA THR A 36 37.48 -24.51 -6.50
C THR A 36 36.21 -25.04 -5.85
N LEU A 37 36.34 -25.93 -4.85
CA LEU A 37 35.20 -26.44 -4.09
C LEU A 37 34.53 -25.33 -3.26
N VAL A 38 35.32 -24.44 -2.65
CA VAL A 38 34.79 -23.27 -1.92
C VAL A 38 34.00 -22.35 -2.85
N MET A 39 34.50 -22.10 -4.06
CA MET A 39 33.80 -21.31 -5.07
C MET A 39 32.45 -21.92 -5.45
N ILE A 40 32.42 -23.22 -5.76
CA ILE A 40 31.19 -23.94 -6.14
C ILE A 40 30.20 -23.97 -4.96
N GLY A 41 30.67 -24.30 -3.76
CA GLY A 41 29.84 -24.33 -2.55
C GLY A 41 29.25 -22.97 -2.22
N SER A 42 30.05 -21.89 -2.37
CA SER A 42 29.58 -20.52 -2.17
C SER A 42 28.52 -20.14 -3.21
N LEU A 43 28.73 -20.51 -4.48
CA LEU A 43 27.76 -20.25 -5.54
C LEU A 43 26.42 -20.95 -5.30
N ILE A 44 26.45 -22.25 -4.95
CA ILE A 44 25.24 -23.00 -4.59
C ILE A 44 24.54 -22.35 -3.39
N GLY A 45 25.31 -21.98 -2.36
CA GLY A 45 24.78 -21.27 -1.20
C GLY A 45 24.09 -19.95 -1.56
N LEU A 46 24.68 -19.15 -2.46
CA LEU A 46 24.09 -17.90 -2.94
C LEU A 46 22.78 -18.12 -3.70
N ILE A 47 22.73 -19.13 -4.58
CA ILE A 47 21.51 -19.46 -5.32
C ILE A 47 20.38 -19.85 -4.36
N VAL A 48 20.66 -20.73 -3.39
CA VAL A 48 19.68 -21.19 -2.42
C VAL A 48 19.22 -20.04 -1.51
N CYS A 49 20.15 -19.27 -0.95
CA CYS A 49 19.80 -18.10 -0.13
C CYS A 49 19.03 -17.04 -0.93
N GLY A 50 19.39 -16.83 -2.21
CA GLY A 50 18.68 -15.93 -3.10
C GLY A 50 17.24 -16.37 -3.33
N TYR A 51 17.04 -17.67 -3.61
CA TYR A 51 15.70 -18.24 -3.79
C TYR A 51 14.82 -18.05 -2.55
N PHE A 52 15.32 -18.39 -1.36
CA PHE A 52 14.55 -18.21 -0.11
C PHE A 52 14.16 -16.75 0.13
N ARG A 53 15.06 -15.79 -0.14
CA ARG A 53 14.72 -14.37 -0.02
C ARG A 53 13.65 -13.92 -1.00
N ILE A 54 13.69 -14.42 -2.25
CA ILE A 54 12.66 -14.09 -3.24
C ILE A 54 11.29 -14.58 -2.77
N VAL A 55 11.22 -15.80 -2.24
CA VAL A 55 9.97 -16.37 -1.70
C VAL A 55 9.46 -15.57 -0.51
N GLU A 56 10.33 -15.30 0.48
CA GLU A 56 9.97 -14.53 1.69
C GLU A 56 9.46 -13.12 1.33
N MET A 57 10.17 -12.42 0.44
CA MET A 57 9.73 -11.11 -0.05
C MET A 57 8.38 -11.20 -0.76
N ASN A 58 8.18 -12.21 -1.62
CA ASN A 58 6.93 -12.38 -2.35
C ASN A 58 5.73 -12.63 -1.42
N GLU A 59 5.91 -13.41 -0.37
CA GLU A 59 4.89 -13.62 0.67
C GLU A 59 4.59 -12.32 1.43
N GLU A 60 5.62 -11.55 1.81
CA GLU A 60 5.44 -10.26 2.47
C GLU A 60 4.71 -9.24 1.57
N TYR A 61 5.06 -9.17 0.29
CA TYR A 61 4.38 -8.32 -0.69
C TYR A 61 2.92 -8.72 -0.87
N LYS A 62 2.65 -10.03 -0.99
CA LYS A 62 1.29 -10.55 -1.10
C LYS A 62 0.47 -10.18 0.13
N LEU A 63 1.01 -10.39 1.33
CA LEU A 63 0.34 -10.06 2.59
C LEU A 63 0.05 -8.56 2.71
N LYS A 64 1.03 -7.69 2.38
CA LYS A 64 0.82 -6.23 2.35
C LYS A 64 -0.27 -5.83 1.36
N THR A 65 -0.30 -6.47 0.19
CA THR A 65 -1.30 -6.20 -0.84
C THR A 65 -2.69 -6.63 -0.37
N GLU A 66 -2.82 -7.83 0.22
CA GLU A 66 -4.08 -8.32 0.79
C GLU A 66 -4.59 -7.41 1.91
N MET A 67 -3.74 -7.03 2.88
CA MET A 67 -4.12 -6.08 3.93
C MET A 67 -4.56 -4.72 3.36
N SER A 68 -3.91 -4.24 2.29
CA SER A 68 -4.30 -2.99 1.63
C SER A 68 -5.68 -3.11 0.97
N ALA A 69 -5.99 -4.24 0.33
CA ALA A 69 -7.27 -4.50 -0.32
C ALA A 69 -8.40 -4.62 0.71
N GLU A 70 -8.16 -5.32 1.82
CA GLU A 70 -9.11 -5.40 2.94
C GLU A 70 -9.41 -4.02 3.52
N ARG A 71 -8.39 -3.19 3.70
CA ARG A 71 -8.55 -1.83 4.20
C ARG A 71 -9.34 -0.95 3.23
N ILE A 72 -9.06 -1.02 1.92
CA ILE A 72 -9.82 -0.27 0.91
C ILE A 72 -11.29 -0.68 0.96
N LYS A 73 -11.57 -1.98 0.95
CA LYS A 73 -12.93 -2.53 1.04
C LYS A 73 -13.64 -2.11 2.32
N TYR A 74 -12.95 -2.13 3.45
CA TYR A 74 -13.49 -1.65 4.73
C TYR A 74 -13.83 -0.17 4.65
N ASN A 75 -12.93 0.66 4.13
CA ASN A 75 -13.10 2.10 4.05
C ASN A 75 -14.24 2.49 3.10
N GLU A 76 -14.34 1.85 1.94
CA GLU A 76 -15.45 2.07 1.00
C GLU A 76 -16.79 1.73 1.65
N LYS A 77 -16.89 0.56 2.30
CA LYS A 77 -18.09 0.17 3.05
C LYS A 77 -18.44 1.18 4.14
N LYS A 78 -17.45 1.59 4.95
CA LYS A 78 -17.67 2.48 6.09
C LYS A 78 -18.02 3.90 5.65
N GLN A 79 -17.39 4.40 4.59
CA GLN A 79 -17.75 5.65 3.92
C GLN A 79 -19.22 5.62 3.49
N ASN A 80 -19.64 4.57 2.81
CA ASN A 80 -21.01 4.44 2.31
C ASN A 80 -22.03 4.38 3.46
N GLU A 81 -21.74 3.62 4.51
CA GLU A 81 -22.56 3.56 5.74
C GLU A 81 -22.72 4.95 6.38
N LEU A 82 -21.61 5.65 6.63
CA LEU A 82 -21.62 6.97 7.26
C LEU A 82 -22.39 8.01 6.44
N LEU A 83 -22.20 8.03 5.12
CA LEU A 83 -22.89 8.96 4.23
C LEU A 83 -24.40 8.65 4.15
N THR A 84 -24.75 7.37 3.99
CA THR A 84 -26.15 6.91 3.97
C THR A 84 -26.85 7.25 5.29
N GLU A 85 -26.19 7.02 6.42
CA GLU A 85 -26.73 7.34 7.74
C GLU A 85 -26.89 8.85 7.95
N LYS A 86 -25.92 9.65 7.50
CA LYS A 86 -25.89 11.10 7.69
C LYS A 86 -26.92 11.82 6.82
N PHE A 87 -27.07 11.41 5.56
CA PHE A 87 -28.00 12.02 4.61
C PHE A 87 -29.38 11.37 4.60
N LYS A 88 -29.53 10.18 5.18
CA LYS A 88 -30.77 9.37 5.10
C LYS A 88 -31.19 9.10 3.65
N LEU A 89 -30.21 8.91 2.78
CA LEU A 89 -30.38 8.63 1.34
C LEU A 89 -29.60 7.37 0.98
N PRO A 90 -30.07 6.56 0.02
CA PRO A 90 -29.27 5.45 -0.49
C PRO A 90 -28.01 6.00 -1.17
N ILE A 91 -26.92 5.24 -1.10
CA ILE A 91 -25.63 5.67 -1.65
C ILE A 91 -25.67 5.94 -3.16
N THR A 92 -26.58 5.30 -3.89
CA THR A 92 -26.81 5.50 -5.33
C THR A 92 -27.27 6.91 -5.68
N ASP A 93 -27.88 7.61 -4.72
CA ASP A 93 -28.43 8.95 -4.90
C ASP A 93 -27.45 10.03 -4.39
N ILE A 94 -26.25 9.61 -3.98
CA ILE A 94 -25.19 10.47 -3.46
C ILE A 94 -24.01 10.43 -4.43
N LEU A 95 -23.69 11.55 -5.07
CA LEU A 95 -22.52 11.67 -5.91
C LEU A 95 -21.31 12.07 -5.05
N ILE A 96 -20.25 11.27 -5.08
CA ILE A 96 -19.03 11.46 -4.29
C ILE A 96 -17.85 11.70 -5.24
N GLU A 97 -17.26 12.89 -5.16
CA GLU A 97 -16.12 13.29 -5.98
C GLU A 97 -14.91 13.59 -5.08
N PRO A 98 -13.80 12.84 -5.20
CA PRO A 98 -12.58 13.18 -4.47
C PRO A 98 -11.98 14.47 -5.03
N ILE A 99 -11.58 15.39 -4.15
CA ILE A 99 -10.83 16.57 -4.55
C ILE A 99 -9.35 16.18 -4.55
N LEU A 100 -8.78 16.08 -5.76
CA LEU A 100 -7.37 15.72 -5.97
C LEU A 100 -6.44 16.53 -5.07
N GLU A 101 -5.36 15.89 -4.63
CA GLU A 101 -4.33 16.47 -3.75
C GLU A 101 -4.80 16.83 -2.32
N THR A 102 -6.06 16.53 -1.97
CA THR A 102 -6.59 16.74 -0.63
C THR A 102 -7.20 15.46 -0.05
N ARG A 103 -7.53 15.48 1.25
CA ARG A 103 -8.35 14.42 1.89
C ARG A 103 -9.85 14.75 1.88
N TYR A 104 -10.26 15.72 1.06
CA TYR A 104 -11.64 16.17 0.99
C TYR A 104 -12.39 15.49 -0.15
N TYR A 105 -13.68 15.30 0.09
CA TYR A 105 -14.66 14.83 -0.86
C TYR A 105 -15.70 15.92 -1.04
N LYS A 106 -16.04 16.20 -2.29
CA LYS A 106 -17.24 16.93 -2.65
C LYS A 106 -18.36 15.90 -2.76
N VAL A 107 -19.38 16.05 -1.92
CA VAL A 107 -20.54 15.17 -1.89
C VAL A 107 -21.77 15.96 -2.32
N THR A 108 -22.43 15.51 -3.38
CA THR A 108 -23.63 16.14 -3.92
C THR A 108 -24.83 15.23 -3.66
N THR A 109 -25.87 15.80 -3.05
CA THR A 109 -27.15 15.13 -2.76
C THR A 109 -28.30 15.96 -3.33
N ASN A 110 -29.53 15.46 -3.19
CA ASN A 110 -30.74 16.23 -3.51
C ASN A 110 -30.96 17.48 -2.64
N THR A 111 -30.27 17.61 -1.50
CA THR A 111 -30.39 18.76 -0.58
C THR A 111 -29.30 19.80 -0.77
N GLY A 112 -28.19 19.46 -1.44
CA GLY A 112 -27.08 20.38 -1.58
C GLY A 112 -25.74 19.73 -1.92
N ILE A 113 -24.70 20.55 -1.84
CA ILE A 113 -23.30 20.16 -2.04
C ILE A 113 -22.55 20.34 -0.72
N TYR A 114 -21.75 19.35 -0.35
CA TYR A 114 -21.05 19.25 0.92
C TYR A 114 -19.55 19.01 0.70
N LYS A 115 -18.72 19.62 1.54
CA LYS A 115 -17.30 19.30 1.71
C LYS A 115 -17.17 18.38 2.91
N ILE A 116 -16.63 17.19 2.70
CA ILE A 116 -16.51 16.15 3.71
C ILE A 116 -15.06 15.67 3.80
N SER A 117 -14.58 15.40 5.01
CA SER A 117 -13.38 14.59 5.22
C SER A 117 -13.62 13.57 6.31
N PHE A 118 -12.93 12.44 6.23
CA PHE A 118 -13.02 11.34 7.20
C PHE A 118 -11.87 11.40 8.20
N ASP A 119 -12.14 10.94 9.40
CA ASP A 119 -11.12 10.67 10.40
C ASP A 119 -10.67 9.21 10.30
N TYR A 120 -9.39 8.97 10.59
CA TYR A 120 -8.75 7.68 10.38
C TYR A 120 -8.02 7.21 11.65
N ASP A 121 -8.08 5.91 11.93
CA ASP A 121 -7.26 5.31 12.98
C ASP A 121 -5.79 5.13 12.54
N SER A 122 -4.96 4.56 13.41
CA SER A 122 -3.55 4.26 13.13
C SER A 122 -3.34 3.25 12.00
N ASN A 123 -4.38 2.51 11.60
CA ASN A 123 -4.35 1.55 10.49
C ASN A 123 -4.96 2.14 9.21
N GLU A 124 -5.17 3.46 9.16
CA GLU A 124 -5.83 4.17 8.06
C GLU A 124 -7.25 3.66 7.77
N LYS A 125 -7.96 3.16 8.80
CA LYS A 125 -9.38 2.80 8.71
C LYS A 125 -10.25 3.99 9.07
N ILE A 126 -11.30 4.24 8.29
CA ILE A 126 -12.26 5.31 8.57
C ILE A 126 -12.98 5.00 9.88
N ILE A 127 -12.94 5.94 10.83
CA ILE A 127 -13.66 5.83 12.11
C ILE A 127 -14.87 6.76 12.19
N GLY A 128 -14.91 7.82 11.37
CA GLY A 128 -15.99 8.80 11.38
C GLY A 128 -15.74 9.98 10.47
N PHE A 129 -16.55 11.02 10.62
CA PHE A 129 -16.34 12.30 9.95
C PHE A 129 -15.36 13.16 10.74
N LYS A 130 -14.33 13.67 10.07
CA LYS A 130 -13.46 14.73 10.59
C LYS A 130 -14.07 16.10 10.32
N GLU A 131 -14.59 16.30 9.11
CA GLU A 131 -15.26 17.54 8.72
C GLU A 131 -16.51 17.20 7.90
N PHE A 132 -17.58 17.94 8.16
CA PHE A 132 -18.82 17.87 7.41
C PHE A 132 -19.39 19.28 7.27
N LYS A 133 -19.25 19.89 6.10
CA LYS A 133 -19.67 21.27 5.85
C LYS A 133 -20.51 21.37 4.60
N GLN A 134 -21.71 21.93 4.71
CA GLN A 134 -22.51 22.27 3.54
C GLN A 134 -21.92 23.52 2.87
N ILE A 135 -21.74 23.46 1.56
CA ILE A 135 -21.23 24.57 0.74
C ILE A 135 -22.38 25.25 -0.01
N THR A 136 -23.38 24.47 -0.44
CA THR A 136 -24.53 24.97 -1.20
C THR A 136 -25.77 24.21 -0.78
N SER A 137 -26.90 24.91 -0.62
CA SER A 137 -28.23 24.30 -0.48
C SER A 137 -28.95 24.32 -1.81
N LEU A 138 -29.65 23.23 -2.14
CA LEU A 138 -30.65 23.19 -3.19
C LEU A 138 -32.01 23.37 -2.51
N ASN A 139 -32.53 24.59 -2.48
CA ASN A 139 -33.92 24.79 -2.07
C ASN A 139 -34.82 24.16 -3.14
N LYS A 140 -35.78 23.33 -2.73
CA LYS A 140 -36.96 23.09 -3.57
C LYS A 140 -37.60 24.46 -3.78
N GLU A 141 -37.67 24.89 -5.04
CA GLU A 141 -38.41 26.08 -5.48
C GLU A 141 -39.81 26.03 -4.88
N GLY A 142 -40.01 26.78 -3.78
CA GLY A 142 -41.32 27.03 -3.23
C GLY A 142 -41.99 28.01 -4.16
N ASN A 143 -43.02 27.54 -4.85
CA ASN A 143 -43.90 28.34 -5.68
C ASN A 143 -44.66 29.35 -4.78
N HIS A 144 -44.01 30.44 -4.38
CA HIS A 144 -44.69 31.61 -3.81
C HIS A 144 -45.10 32.51 -4.98
N GLY A 145 -46.27 32.18 -5.55
CA GLY A 145 -47.05 33.16 -6.28
C GLY A 145 -47.46 34.27 -5.32
N GLU A 146 -46.75 35.38 -5.37
CA GLU A 146 -47.22 36.67 -4.87
C GLU A 146 -48.50 37.05 -5.62
N GLY A 147 -49.54 37.43 -4.88
CA GLY A 147 -50.75 37.97 -5.48
C GLY A 147 -51.89 38.13 -4.48
N SER A 148 -51.92 39.26 -3.77
CA SER A 148 -53.09 40.15 -3.73
C SER A 148 -52.98 41.15 -2.56
N HIS A 149 -52.52 42.36 -2.88
CA HIS A 149 -52.93 43.58 -2.20
C HIS A 149 -53.70 44.43 -3.23
N ASN A 150 -55.02 44.36 -3.21
CA ASN A 150 -55.94 45.51 -3.06
C ASN A 150 -57.39 45.02 -3.05
#